data_AF-A0A0R3SNK0-F1
#
_entry.id   AF-A0A0R3SNK0-F1
#
_cell.length_a   1.000
_cell.length_b   1.000
_cell.length_c   1.000
_cell.angle_alpha   90.00
_cell.angle_beta   90.00
_cell.angle_gamma   90.00
#
_symmetry.space_group_name_H-M   'P 1'
#
loop_
_entity.id
_entity.type
_entity.pdbx_description
1 polymer ?
#
loop_
_entity_poly.entity_id
_entity_poly.type
_entity_poly.pdbx_seq_one_letter_code
_entity_poly.pdbx_strand_id
1 'polypeptide(L)' 'MNKEHGGDPLAVYFQRRVYVVGCGEDVNKMEMLDMTAGSQWTSLTFFRQRLEIQSMAIVGKELFVLG' A
#
# COMPACT_ATOMS: atom_id res chain seq x y z
N MET A 1 8.50 -0.73 -7.68
CA MET A 1 8.75 -0.39 -6.27
C MET A 1 9.62 0.83 -6.27
N ASN A 2 9.08 1.98 -5.81
CA ASN A 2 9.90 3.17 -5.72
C ASN A 2 11.02 2.92 -4.68
N LYS A 3 12.13 3.67 -4.73
CA LYS A 3 13.22 3.53 -3.74
C LYS A 3 12.88 4.13 -2.37
N GLU A 4 11.66 4.63 -2.18
CA GLU A 4 11.21 5.28 -0.94
C GLU A 4 10.68 4.28 0.10
N HIS A 5 10.37 3.05 -0.31
CA HIS A 5 10.10 1.94 0.63
C HIS A 5 11.39 1.15 0.79
N GLY A 6 12.01 1.21 1.97
CA GLY A 6 12.99 0.21 2.35
C GLY A 6 12.28 -1.07 2.84
N GLY A 7 12.99 -2.17 2.97
CA GLY A 7 12.41 -3.41 3.49
C GLY A 7 11.50 -4.17 2.52
N ASP A 8 10.65 -5.04 3.09
CA ASP A 8 9.79 -5.98 2.37
C ASP A 8 8.38 -5.40 2.23
N PRO A 9 7.93 -4.92 1.07
CA PRO A 9 6.60 -4.33 0.98
C PRO A 9 5.49 -5.39 0.94
N LEU A 10 4.35 -5.01 1.52
CA LEU A 10 3.10 -5.75 1.39
C LEU A 10 2.35 -5.25 0.16
N ALA A 11 1.74 -6.18 -0.57
CA ALA A 11 0.93 -5.87 -1.74
C ALA A 11 -0.37 -6.67 -1.75
N VAL A 12 -1.46 -6.01 -2.18
CA VAL A 12 -2.74 -6.67 -2.46
C VAL A 12 -3.30 -6.22 -3.79
N TYR A 13 -3.96 -7.14 -4.50
CA TYR A 13 -4.64 -6.85 -5.76
C TYR A 13 -6.15 -6.85 -5.55
N PHE A 14 -6.82 -5.78 -5.99
CA PHE A 14 -8.27 -5.67 -5.93
C PHE A 14 -8.82 -4.71 -6.97
N GLN A 15 -9.92 -5.11 -7.63
CA GLN A 15 -10.60 -4.29 -8.64
C GLN A 15 -9.66 -3.67 -9.68
N ARG A 16 -8.71 -4.46 -10.20
CA ARG A 16 -7.70 -4.01 -11.19
C ARG A 16 -6.75 -2.93 -10.66
N ARG A 17 -6.61 -2.83 -9.34
CA ARG A 17 -5.64 -1.98 -8.68
C ARG A 17 -4.70 -2.83 -7.85
N VAL A 18 -3.42 -2.46 -7.83
CA VAL A 18 -2.44 -3.00 -6.88
C VAL A 18 -2.20 -1.95 -5.83
N TYR A 19 -2.28 -2.34 -4.59
CA TYR A 19 -2.09 -1.51 -3.42
C TYR A 19 -0.81 -1.97 -2.73
N VAL A 20 0.12 -1.04 -2.45
CA VAL A 20 1.43 -1.34 -1.89
C VAL A 20 1.71 -0.44 -0.69
N VAL A 21 2.27 -1.04 0.36
CA VAL A 21 2.74 -0.34 1.56
C VAL A 21 4.00 -1.03 2.09
N GLY A 22 4.93 -0.29 2.70
CA GLY A 22 6.11 -0.89 3.35
C GLY A 22 5.72 -1.76 4.56
N CYS A 23 6.43 -2.87 4.80
CA CYS A 23 6.31 -3.68 6.02
C CYS A 23 7.43 -3.33 7.00
N GLY A 24 7.13 -3.28 8.29
CA GLY A 24 8.13 -3.06 9.33
C GLY A 24 8.82 -1.68 9.29
N GLU A 25 8.37 -0.79 8.41
CA GLU A 25 8.88 0.57 8.30
C GLU A 25 7.91 1.56 8.96
N ASP A 26 8.43 2.72 9.34
CA ASP A 26 7.66 3.90 9.75
C ASP A 26 6.89 4.48 8.53
N VAL A 27 5.84 3.78 8.09
CA VAL A 27 5.17 4.13 6.83
C VAL A 27 4.14 5.23 7.04
N ASN A 28 4.22 6.28 6.22
CA ASN A 28 3.20 7.34 6.14
C ASN A 28 2.55 7.46 4.74
N LYS A 29 2.97 6.63 3.78
CA LYS A 29 2.49 6.63 2.40
C LYS A 29 2.10 5.24 1.94
N MET A 30 1.01 5.16 1.19
CA MET A 30 0.61 3.97 0.47
C MET A 30 0.63 4.30 -1.02
N GLU A 31 0.95 3.34 -1.87
CA GLU A 31 0.90 3.52 -3.33
C GLU A 31 -0.18 2.64 -3.95
N MET A 32 -0.83 3.16 -4.98
CA MET A 32 -1.82 2.44 -5.75
C MET A 32 -1.48 2.52 -7.24
N LEU A 33 -1.41 1.36 -7.89
CA LEU A 33 -1.29 1.22 -9.33
C LEU A 33 -2.67 0.94 -9.90
N ASP A 34 -3.18 1.83 -10.75
CA ASP A 34 -4.41 1.59 -11.50
C ASP A 34 -4.07 0.96 -12.86
N MET A 35 -4.42 -0.33 -13.02
CA MET A 35 -4.14 -1.08 -14.25
C MET A 35 -5.02 -0.63 -15.42
N THR A 36 -6.03 0.22 -15.18
CA THR A 36 -6.91 0.78 -16.21
C THR A 36 -6.42 2.15 -16.69
N ALA A 37 -5.82 2.93 -15.79
CA ALA A 37 -5.32 4.27 -16.07
C ALA A 37 -3.85 4.26 -16.53
N GLY A 38 -3.51 3.39 -17.47
CA GLY A 38 -2.17 3.37 -18.08
C GLY A 38 -1.04 2.90 -17.15
N SER A 39 -1.35 2.18 -16.06
CA SER A 39 -0.36 1.65 -15.12
C SER A 39 0.49 2.74 -14.45
N GLN A 40 -0.12 3.86 -14.12
CA GLN A 40 0.51 4.92 -13.33
C GLN A 40 0.36 4.63 -11.83
N TRP A 41 1.47 4.80 -11.09
CA TRP A 41 1.46 4.76 -9.63
C TRP A 41 0.97 6.10 -9.05
N THR A 42 0.09 6.02 -8.06
CA THR A 42 -0.45 7.17 -7.33
C THR A 42 -0.17 7.01 -5.85
N SER A 43 0.41 8.02 -5.20
CA SER A 43 0.56 8.02 -3.75
C SER A 43 -0.76 8.39 -3.08
N LEU A 44 -1.22 7.52 -2.18
CA LEU A 44 -2.36 7.72 -1.31
C LEU A 44 -1.88 8.24 0.04
N THR A 45 -2.57 9.27 0.55
CA THR A 45 -2.36 9.74 1.92
C THR A 45 -2.92 8.66 2.85
N PHE A 46 -2.02 7.93 3.53
CA PHE A 46 -2.39 6.71 4.25
C PHE A 46 -2.68 6.99 5.72
N PHE A 47 -1.74 7.64 6.44
CA PHE A 47 -1.94 8.07 7.82
C PHE A 47 -1.17 9.36 8.14
N ARG A 48 -1.66 10.12 9.13
CA ARG A 48 -0.95 11.32 9.65
C ARG A 48 0.23 10.96 10.55
N GLN A 49 0.29 9.72 11.03
CA GLN A 49 1.34 9.20 11.92
C GLN A 49 2.02 8.02 11.23
N ARG A 50 3.32 7.83 11.52
CA ARG A 50 4.07 6.66 11.06
C ARG A 50 3.52 5.42 11.76
N LEU A 51 3.20 4.40 10.99
CA LEU A 51 2.76 3.11 11.50
C LEU A 51 3.76 2.05 11.08
N GLU A 52 4.19 1.22 12.03
CA GLU A 52 4.79 -0.08 11.72
C GLU A 52 3.67 -0.97 11.20
N ILE A 53 3.83 -1.54 10.01
CA ILE A 53 2.80 -2.38 9.39
C ILE A 53 3.35 -3.79 9.27
N GLN A 54 2.61 -4.78 9.77
CA GLN A 54 3.00 -6.18 9.75
C GLN A 54 2.21 -7.00 8.74
N SER A 55 0.94 -6.64 8.49
CA SER A 55 0.12 -7.37 7.53
C SER A 55 -0.97 -6.50 6.89
N MET A 56 -1.43 -6.96 5.72
CA MET A 56 -2.45 -6.27 4.92
C MET A 56 -3.36 -7.31 4.27
N ALA A 57 -4.67 -7.07 4.30
CA ALA A 57 -5.67 -7.94 3.72
C ALA A 57 -6.84 -7.14 3.13
N ILE A 58 -7.53 -7.73 2.15
CA ILE A 58 -8.78 -7.18 1.62
C ILE A 58 -9.91 -8.11 1.99
N VAL A 59 -10.96 -7.55 2.59
CA VAL A 59 -12.18 -8.27 2.95
C VAL A 59 -13.36 -7.52 2.33
N GLY A 60 -14.04 -8.16 1.38
CA GLY A 60 -15.13 -7.54 0.62
C GLY A 60 -14.62 -6.38 -0.26
N LYS A 61 -14.96 -5.15 0.11
CA LYS A 61 -14.54 -3.91 -0.59
C LYS A 61 -13.62 -3.03 0.24
N GLU A 62 -13.18 -3.53 1.39
CA GLU A 62 -12.41 -2.78 2.37
C GLU A 62 -10.99 -3.34 2.48
N LEU A 63 -10.04 -2.43 2.70
CA LEU A 63 -8.64 -2.73 2.93
C LEU A 63 -8.36 -2.63 4.43
N PHE A 64 -7.82 -3.69 5.00
CA PHE A 64 -7.40 -3.77 6.39
C PHE A 64 -5.89 -3.84 6.46
N VAL A 65 -5.33 -3.11 7.41
CA VAL A 65 -3.90 -3.12 7.71
C VAL A 65 -3.74 -3.29 9.22
N LEU A 66 -2.81 -4.17 9.59
CA LEU A 66 -2.45 -4.45 10.98
C LEU A 66 -1.01 -4.00 11.19
N GLY A 67 -0.81 -3.20 12.24
CA GLY A 67 0.50 -2.83 12.76
C GLY A 67 0.89 -3.66 13.97
#